data_AF-A0A523G9V1-F1
#
_entry.id   AF-A0A523G9V1-F1
#
_cell.length_a   1.000
_cell.length_b   1.000
_cell.length_c   1.000
_cell.angle_alpha   90.00
_cell.angle_beta   90.00
_cell.angle_gamma   90.00
#
_symmetry.space_group_name_H-M   'P 1'
#
loop_
_entity.id
_entity.type
_entity.pdbx_description
1 polymer ?
#
loop_
_entity_poly.entity_id
_entity_poly.type
_entity_poly.pdbx_seq_one_letter_code
_entity_poly.pdbx_strand_id
1 'polypeptide(L)'
;MGQQQLLLLVMGIIIVGVAVMAGLFAVQDQLKKHQADNLVSRNLEIAASAVMWKTKRDPYAGGNQSYSGLNANGFAQLFMKSETDDANYAMTSPSTLELEITGV
;
A
#
# COMPACT_ATOMS: atom_id res chain seq x y z
N MET A 1 3.50 18.35 -54.77
CA MET A 1 3.32 17.06 -54.08
C MET A 1 4.20 16.91 -52.83
N GLY A 2 5.46 17.34 -52.86
CA GLY A 2 6.34 17.28 -51.66
C GLY A 2 5.84 18.07 -50.44
N GLN A 3 5.21 19.24 -50.63
CA GLN A 3 4.77 20.09 -49.51
C GLN A 3 3.61 19.48 -48.69
N GLN A 4 2.66 18.79 -49.32
CA GLN A 4 1.54 18.14 -48.62
C GLN A 4 1.98 16.86 -47.90
N GLN A 5 2.91 16.10 -48.48
CA GLN A 5 3.48 14.92 -47.82
C GLN A 5 4.32 15.30 -46.60
N LEU A 6 5.06 16.40 -46.67
CA LEU A 6 5.84 16.89 -45.54
C LEU A 6 4.95 17.33 -44.38
N LEU A 7 3.80 17.94 -44.69
CA LEU A 7 2.82 18.38 -43.70
C LEU A 7 2.12 17.21 -43.01
N LEU A 8 1.77 16.16 -43.76
CA LEU A 8 1.22 14.92 -43.21
C LEU A 8 2.20 14.19 -42.31
N LEU A 9 3.49 14.17 -42.67
CA LEU A 9 4.54 13.56 -41.87
C LEU A 9 4.70 14.27 -40.52
N VAL A 10 4.74 15.61 -40.53
CA VAL A 10 4.83 16.41 -39.31
C VAL A 10 3.61 16.19 -38.42
N MET A 11 2.41 16.15 -39.01
CA MET A 11 1.17 15.93 -38.24
C MET A 11 1.15 14.54 -37.60
N GLY A 12 1.64 13.51 -38.28
CA GLY A 12 1.78 12.16 -37.71
C GLY A 12 2.72 12.12 -36.50
N ILE A 13 3.88 12.78 -36.59
CA ILE A 13 4.86 12.80 -35.49
C ILE A 13 4.30 13.54 -34.27
N ILE A 14 3.58 14.65 -34.47
CA ILE A 14 2.96 15.40 -33.36
C ILE A 14 1.95 14.53 -32.61
N ILE A 15 1.09 13.80 -33.34
CA ILE A 15 0.08 12.93 -32.74
C ILE A 15 0.73 11.81 -31.92
N VAL A 16 1.77 11.16 -32.47
CA VAL A 16 2.51 10.11 -31.74
C VAL A 16 3.20 10.69 -30.50
N GLY A 17 3.80 11.89 -30.61
CA GLY A 17 4.45 12.56 -29.50
C GLY A 17 3.50 12.83 -28.32
N VAL A 18 2.29 13.33 -28.58
CA VAL A 18 1.28 13.55 -27.53
C VAL A 18 0.78 12.25 -26.95
N ALA A 19 0.55 11.22 -27.78
CA ALA A 19 0.08 9.92 -27.31
C ALA A 19 1.06 9.25 -26.33
N VAL A 20 2.37 9.33 -26.61
CA VAL A 20 3.41 8.78 -25.70
C VAL A 20 3.44 9.54 -24.38
N MET A 21 3.37 10.88 -24.41
CA MET A 21 3.34 11.68 -23.19
C MET A 21 2.11 11.38 -22.33
N ALA A 22 0.92 11.29 -22.93
CA ALA A 22 -0.30 10.94 -22.23
C ALA A 22 -0.23 9.53 -21.62
N GLY A 23 0.33 8.56 -22.36
CA GLY A 23 0.52 7.20 -21.86
C GLY A 23 1.42 7.13 -20.63
N LEU A 24 2.54 7.87 -20.63
CA LEU A 24 3.46 7.91 -19.49
C LEU A 24 2.83 8.52 -18.24
N PHE A 25 2.06 9.60 -18.38
CA PHE A 25 1.38 10.22 -17.23
C PHE A 25 0.31 9.29 -16.64
N ALA A 26 -0.47 8.62 -17.50
CA ALA A 26 -1.49 7.67 -17.05
C ALA A 26 -0.88 6.53 -16.23
N VAL A 27 0.25 5.96 -16.68
CA VAL A 27 0.95 4.89 -15.94
C VAL A 27 1.48 5.39 -14.60
N GLN A 28 2.09 6.57 -14.55
CA GLN A 28 2.60 7.13 -13.28
C GLN A 28 1.49 7.34 -12.25
N ASP A 29 0.35 7.87 -12.66
CA ASP A 29 -0.79 8.06 -11.75
C ASP A 29 -1.36 6.72 -11.27
N GLN A 30 -1.34 5.70 -12.12
CA GLN A 30 -1.83 4.38 -11.78
C GLN A 30 -0.90 3.65 -10.81
N LEU A 31 0.43 3.83 -10.97
CA LEU A 31 1.42 3.31 -10.03
C LEU A 31 1.28 3.94 -8.64
N LYS A 32 1.08 5.27 -8.56
CA LYS A 32 0.84 5.96 -7.28
C LYS A 32 -0.43 5.45 -6.58
N LYS A 33 -1.51 5.25 -7.33
CA LYS A 33 -2.76 4.69 -6.80
C LYS A 33 -2.56 3.26 -6.31
N HIS A 34 -1.89 2.43 -7.10
CA HIS A 34 -1.57 1.05 -6.71
C HIS A 34 -0.75 0.97 -5.42
N GLN A 35 0.25 1.84 -5.25
CA GLN A 35 1.02 1.91 -4.00
C GLN A 35 0.14 2.33 -2.81
N ALA A 36 -0.73 3.33 -2.99
CA ALA A 36 -1.68 3.74 -1.96
C ALA A 36 -2.67 2.62 -1.58
N ASP A 37 -3.18 1.90 -2.56
CA ASP A 37 -4.09 0.77 -2.35
C ASP A 37 -3.38 -0.39 -1.63
N ASN A 38 -2.12 -0.67 -1.99
CA ASN A 38 -1.29 -1.66 -1.29
C ASN A 38 -1.07 -1.29 0.18
N LEU A 39 -0.74 -0.04 0.47
CA LEU A 39 -0.59 0.49 1.83
C LEU A 39 -1.85 0.29 2.66
N VAL A 40 -3.01 0.66 2.11
CA VAL A 40 -4.31 0.54 2.79
C VAL A 40 -4.66 -0.94 3.02
N SER A 41 -4.49 -1.78 1.99
CA SER A 41 -4.75 -3.22 2.08
C SER A 41 -3.91 -3.88 3.16
N ARG A 42 -2.61 -3.54 3.21
CA ARG A 42 -1.70 -4.09 4.22
C ARG A 42 -2.05 -3.62 5.64
N ASN A 43 -2.39 -2.33 5.81
CA ASN A 43 -2.85 -1.81 7.10
C ASN A 43 -4.11 -2.53 7.58
N LEU A 44 -5.05 -2.83 6.68
CA LEU A 44 -6.26 -3.58 7.02
C LEU A 44 -5.94 -5.02 7.45
N GLU A 45 -5.00 -5.68 6.78
CA GLU A 45 -4.53 -7.03 7.13
C GLU A 45 -3.88 -7.06 8.53
N ILE A 46 -3.05 -6.06 8.84
CA ILE A 46 -2.41 -5.91 10.17
C ILE A 46 -3.48 -5.67 11.24
N ALA A 47 -4.44 -4.77 10.97
CA ALA A 47 -5.54 -4.48 11.89
C ALA A 47 -6.41 -5.72 12.17
N ALA A 48 -6.75 -6.48 11.12
CA ALA A 48 -7.51 -7.72 11.27
C ALA A 48 -6.76 -8.75 12.12
N SER A 49 -5.45 -8.91 11.86
CA SER A 49 -4.58 -9.79 12.65
C SER A 49 -4.48 -9.36 14.11
N ALA A 50 -4.37 -8.05 14.37
CA ALA A 50 -4.36 -7.51 15.72
C ALA A 50 -5.68 -7.80 16.45
N VAL A 51 -6.83 -7.60 15.80
CA VAL A 51 -8.16 -7.91 16.37
C VAL A 51 -8.30 -9.42 16.65
N MET A 52 -7.83 -10.27 15.73
CA MET A 52 -7.79 -11.71 15.95
C MET A 52 -6.91 -12.08 17.14
N TRP A 53 -5.75 -11.46 17.29
CA TRP A 53 -4.87 -11.67 18.44
C TRP A 53 -5.51 -11.21 19.75
N LYS A 54 -6.25 -10.10 19.77
CA LYS A 54 -6.99 -9.67 20.96
C LYS A 54 -8.08 -10.66 21.37
N THR A 55 -8.73 -11.31 20.40
CA THR A 55 -9.94 -12.13 20.63
C THR A 55 -9.68 -13.63 20.73
N LYS A 56 -8.69 -14.17 19.99
CA LYS A 56 -8.47 -15.60 19.78
C LYS A 56 -6.99 -15.98 19.59
N ARG A 57 -6.07 -15.32 20.30
CA ARG A 57 -4.62 -15.60 20.22
C ARG A 57 -4.27 -17.06 20.51
N ASP A 58 -4.90 -17.67 21.52
CA ASP A 58 -4.62 -19.03 21.97
C ASP A 58 -5.89 -19.90 21.86
N PRO A 59 -5.81 -21.09 21.22
CA PRO A 59 -6.95 -22.01 21.13
C PRO A 59 -7.48 -22.51 22.48
N TYR A 60 -6.64 -22.51 23.51
CA TYR A 60 -6.91 -23.04 24.84
C TYR A 60 -7.10 -21.95 25.90
N ALA A 61 -6.36 -20.84 25.79
CA ALA A 61 -6.43 -19.72 26.74
C ALA A 61 -7.27 -18.52 26.24
N GLY A 62 -7.73 -18.54 24.98
CA GLY A 62 -8.51 -17.46 24.38
C GLY A 62 -7.67 -16.28 23.85
N GLY A 63 -8.29 -15.11 23.74
CA GLY A 63 -7.61 -13.89 23.30
C GLY A 63 -6.84 -13.17 24.39
N ASN A 64 -5.86 -12.34 24.02
CA ASN A 64 -5.08 -11.54 24.98
C ASN A 64 -5.90 -10.42 25.65
N GLN A 65 -7.12 -10.14 25.16
CA GLN A 65 -8.05 -9.09 25.62
C GLN A 65 -7.53 -7.64 25.62
N SER A 66 -6.26 -7.42 25.24
CA SER A 66 -5.56 -6.13 25.29
C SER A 66 -4.44 -6.09 24.27
N TYR A 67 -4.32 -5.01 23.48
CA TYR A 67 -3.25 -4.78 22.49
C TYR A 67 -1.88 -4.46 23.10
N SER A 68 -1.78 -4.27 24.41
CA SER A 68 -0.53 -3.92 25.10
C SER A 68 0.64 -4.87 24.82
N GLY A 69 0.36 -6.14 24.48
CA GLY A 69 1.40 -7.12 24.12
C GLY A 69 2.07 -6.89 22.76
N LEU A 70 1.48 -6.04 21.90
CA LEU A 70 1.95 -5.77 20.54
C LEU A 70 2.93 -4.57 20.45
N ASN A 71 3.70 -4.29 21.49
CA ASN A 71 4.55 -3.09 21.56
C ASN A 71 5.75 -3.06 20.58
N ALA A 72 6.96 -3.38 21.02
CA ALA A 72 8.17 -3.34 20.21
C ALA A 72 8.29 -4.51 19.23
N ASN A 73 7.71 -5.67 19.58
CA ASN A 73 7.76 -6.90 18.78
C ASN A 73 6.38 -7.32 18.25
N GLY A 74 5.43 -6.40 18.14
CA GLY A 74 4.05 -6.71 17.75
C GLY A 74 3.99 -7.45 16.41
N PHE A 75 4.77 -7.03 15.42
CA PHE A 75 4.77 -7.66 14.10
C PHE A 75 5.24 -9.12 14.16
N ALA A 76 6.29 -9.42 14.92
CA ALA A 76 6.76 -10.78 15.14
C ALA A 76 5.69 -11.64 15.85
N GLN A 77 4.93 -11.07 16.78
CA GLN A 77 3.83 -11.78 17.46
C GLN A 77 2.63 -12.03 16.55
N LEU A 78 2.44 -11.21 15.53
CA LEU A 78 1.44 -11.40 14.48
C LEU A 78 1.96 -12.27 13.32
N PHE A 79 3.22 -12.75 13.40
CA PHE A 79 3.91 -13.47 12.32
C PHE A 79 3.99 -12.66 11.00
N MET A 80 4.05 -11.33 11.13
CA MET A 80 4.14 -10.39 10.03
C MET A 80 5.49 -9.68 10.05
N LYS A 81 5.93 -9.19 8.89
CA LYS A 81 7.06 -8.27 8.79
C LYS A 81 6.56 -6.82 8.91
N SER A 82 7.36 -5.98 9.57
CA SER A 82 7.17 -4.54 9.63
C SER A 82 7.55 -3.84 8.33
N GLU A 83 8.37 -4.47 7.48
CA GLU A 83 8.82 -3.88 6.21
C GLU A 83 8.33 -4.75 5.03
N THR A 84 7.84 -4.07 4.00
CA THR A 84 7.57 -4.64 2.67
C THR A 84 8.32 -3.82 1.62
N ASP A 85 8.38 -4.32 0.38
CA ASP A 85 9.04 -3.58 -0.72
C ASP A 85 8.39 -2.22 -1.01
N ASP A 86 7.13 -2.05 -0.58
CA ASP A 86 6.34 -0.83 -0.80
C ASP A 86 6.42 0.18 0.37
N ALA A 87 6.62 -0.25 1.62
CA ALA A 87 6.50 0.61 2.80
C ALA A 87 7.05 0.00 4.10
N ASN A 88 7.23 0.85 5.11
CA ASN A 88 7.51 0.46 6.50
C ASN A 88 6.30 0.72 7.40
N TYR A 89 6.00 -0.24 8.27
CA TYR A 89 4.85 -0.23 9.14
C TYR A 89 5.29 -0.20 10.61
N ALA A 90 4.70 0.73 11.35
CA ALA A 90 4.89 0.88 12.78
C ALA A 90 3.55 0.66 13.51
N MET A 91 3.61 0.01 14.67
CA MET A 91 2.51 -0.04 15.62
C MET A 91 2.80 0.94 16.75
N THR A 92 1.93 1.93 16.92
CA THR A 92 2.03 2.96 17.96
C THR A 92 0.88 2.83 18.95
N SER A 93 1.08 3.39 20.14
CA SER A 93 0.04 3.52 21.18
C SER A 93 -0.72 2.21 21.55
N PRO A 94 -0.04 1.06 21.76
CA PRO A 94 -0.74 -0.18 22.12
C PRO A 94 -1.35 -0.08 23.54
N SER A 95 -2.68 -0.10 23.63
CA SER A 95 -3.43 -0.07 24.89
C SER A 95 -4.38 -1.26 25.00
N THR A 96 -5.21 -1.31 26.04
CA THR A 96 -6.25 -2.34 26.16
C THR A 96 -7.30 -2.24 25.05
N LEU A 97 -7.57 -1.02 24.58
CA LEU A 97 -8.70 -0.74 23.68
C LEU A 97 -8.26 -0.32 22.28
N GLU A 98 -7.07 0.26 22.15
CA GLU A 98 -6.61 0.91 20.94
C GLU A 98 -5.23 0.40 20.52
N LEU A 99 -5.02 0.36 19.22
CA LEU A 99 -3.76 0.11 18.55
C LEU A 99 -3.74 0.98 17.31
N GLU A 100 -2.73 1.82 17.18
CA GLU A 100 -2.52 2.65 16.00
C GLU A 100 -1.51 1.96 15.09
N ILE A 101 -1.80 1.93 13.78
CA ILE A 101 -0.94 1.34 12.76
C ILE A 101 -0.62 2.43 11.76
N THR A 102 0.65 2.71 11.57
CA THR A 102 1.14 3.73 10.63
C THR A 102 2.01 3.05 9.57
N GLY A 103 1.60 3.14 8.31
CA GLY A 103 2.43 2.78 7.16
C GLY A 103 3.00 4.04 6.51
N VAL A 104 4.32 4.09 6.31
CA VAL A 104 5.07 5.18 5.67
C VAL A 104 5.93 4.67 4.53
#